data_AF-A0A5E4PLR5-F1
#
_entry.id   AF-A0A5E4PLR5-F1
#
_cell.length_a   1.000
_cell.length_b   1.000
_cell.length_c   1.000
_cell.angle_alpha   90.00
_cell.angle_beta   90.00
_cell.angle_gamma   90.00
#
_symmetry.space_group_name_H-M   'P 1'
#
loop_
_entity.id
_entity.type
_entity.pdbx_description
1 polymer ?
#
loop_
_entity_poly.entity_id
_entity_poly.type
_entity_poly.pdbx_seq_one_letter_code
_entity_poly.pdbx_strand_id
1 'polypeptide(L)'
;MALVEHSKIVEFLELVGRLKHIKRTGWLLCDIDDCESIAGHMYRMGLMTFLLTEENNPTKLDRFRCLQIECIVGDLTPHCGVPPDEKHRREAEAMKQIAELTGIAGDRMYDLYM
;
A
#
# COMPACT_ATOMS: atom_id res chain seq x y z
N MET A 1 -19.48 4.82 16.98
CA MET A 1 -18.43 3.92 16.50
C MET A 1 -19.11 2.72 15.89
N ALA A 2 -19.20 2.65 14.56
CA ALA A 2 -19.88 1.53 13.91
C ALA A 2 -18.94 0.33 13.86
N LEU A 3 -19.42 -0.81 14.37
CA LEU A 3 -18.80 -2.10 14.13
C LEU A 3 -18.89 -2.41 12.63
N VAL A 4 -17.78 -2.78 12.02
CA VAL A 4 -17.74 -3.15 10.61
C VAL A 4 -18.26 -4.57 10.46
N GLU A 5 -19.09 -4.82 9.45
CA GLU A 5 -19.55 -6.17 9.14
C GLU A 5 -18.38 -7.08 8.76
N HIS A 6 -18.38 -8.33 9.22
CA HIS A 6 -17.29 -9.27 8.92
C HIS A 6 -17.10 -9.50 7.41
N SER A 7 -18.18 -9.41 6.62
CA SER A 7 -18.15 -9.48 5.15
C SER A 7 -17.22 -8.43 4.53
N LYS A 8 -17.27 -7.19 5.01
CA LYS A 8 -16.40 -6.10 4.53
C LYS A 8 -14.94 -6.31 4.89
N ILE A 9 -14.68 -6.90 6.05
CA ILE A 9 -13.31 -7.28 6.44
C ILE A 9 -12.78 -8.39 5.53
N VAL A 10 -13.61 -9.38 5.20
CA VAL A 10 -13.24 -10.42 4.22
C VAL A 10 -12.95 -9.80 2.86
N GLU A 11 -13.79 -8.88 2.38
CA GLU A 11 -13.56 -8.15 1.14
C GLU A 11 -12.21 -7.41 1.16
N PHE A 12 -11.90 -6.69 2.25
CA PHE A 12 -10.59 -6.07 2.42
C PHE A 12 -9.44 -7.09 2.34
N LEU A 13 -9.56 -8.24 3.02
CA LEU A 13 -8.53 -9.29 2.99
C LEU A 13 -8.39 -9.91 1.59
N GLU A 14 -9.46 -10.00 0.81
CA GLU A 14 -9.42 -10.40 -0.59
C GLU A 14 -8.72 -9.36 -1.48
N LEU A 15 -8.98 -8.05 -1.27
CA LEU A 15 -8.25 -6.96 -1.94
C LEU A 15 -6.74 -7.09 -1.68
N VAL A 16 -6.34 -7.27 -0.42
CA VAL A 16 -4.94 -7.49 -0.02
C VAL A 16 -4.38 -8.79 -0.60
N GLY A 17 -5.17 -9.85 -0.64
CA GLY A 17 -4.79 -11.15 -1.17
C GLY A 17 -4.32 -11.09 -2.64
N ARG A 18 -4.95 -10.23 -3.46
CA ARG A 18 -4.56 -10.04 -4.87
C ARG A 18 -3.14 -9.52 -5.04
N LEU A 19 -2.61 -8.76 -4.07
CA LEU A 19 -1.26 -8.19 -4.14
C LEU A 19 -0.15 -9.25 -4.18
N LYS A 20 -0.46 -10.50 -3.77
CA LYS A 20 0.46 -11.63 -3.87
C LYS A 20 0.69 -12.09 -5.31
N HIS A 21 -0.23 -11.79 -6.20
CA HIS A 21 -0.25 -12.26 -7.58
C HIS A 21 0.10 -11.18 -8.60
N ILE A 22 0.19 -9.92 -8.17
CA ILE A 22 0.56 -8.80 -9.05
C ILE A 22 2.07 -8.59 -8.93
N LYS A 23 2.78 -8.78 -10.04
CA LYS A 23 4.21 -8.48 -10.19
C LYS A 23 4.43 -6.97 -10.23
N ARG A 24 5.57 -6.48 -9.71
CA ARG A 24 5.89 -5.04 -9.78
C ARG A 24 6.14 -4.64 -11.25
N THR A 25 5.37 -3.68 -11.74
CA THR A 25 5.37 -3.17 -13.12
C THR A 25 6.75 -2.72 -13.58
N GLY A 26 7.54 -2.09 -12.68
CA GLY A 26 8.88 -1.61 -13.02
C GLY A 26 9.82 -2.72 -13.51
N TRP A 27 9.74 -3.92 -12.92
CA TRP A 27 10.56 -5.05 -13.34
C TRP A 27 10.09 -5.64 -14.67
N LEU A 28 8.77 -5.71 -14.88
CA LEU A 28 8.19 -6.17 -16.15
C LEU A 28 8.57 -5.26 -17.32
N LEU A 29 8.63 -3.94 -17.10
CA LEU A 29 9.10 -2.98 -18.10
C LEU A 29 10.59 -3.14 -18.47
N CYS A 30 11.35 -3.87 -17.65
CA CYS A 30 12.74 -4.24 -17.91
C CYS A 30 12.89 -5.68 -18.41
N ASP A 31 11.80 -6.31 -18.88
CA ASP A 31 11.76 -7.68 -19.38
C ASP A 31 12.20 -8.74 -18.33
N ILE A 32 11.91 -8.49 -17.05
CA ILE A 32 12.16 -9.43 -15.94
C ILE A 32 10.83 -10.04 -15.47
N ASP A 33 10.49 -11.19 -16.05
CA ASP A 33 9.21 -11.88 -15.78
C ASP A 33 9.14 -12.50 -14.37
N ASP A 34 10.25 -13.11 -13.91
CA ASP A 34 10.32 -13.71 -12.58
C ASP A 34 10.77 -12.70 -11.51
N CYS A 35 10.01 -11.63 -11.38
CA CYS A 35 10.26 -10.57 -10.42
C CYS A 35 9.39 -10.68 -9.16
N GLU A 36 9.64 -9.82 -8.17
CA GLU A 36 8.84 -9.80 -6.94
C GLU A 36 7.39 -9.36 -7.19
N SER A 37 6.47 -9.85 -6.36
CA SER A 37 5.12 -9.30 -6.28
C SER A 37 5.07 -8.06 -5.41
N ILE A 38 3.99 -7.27 -5.53
CA ILE A 38 3.74 -6.11 -4.66
C ILE A 38 3.76 -6.54 -3.19
N ALA A 39 3.09 -7.63 -2.83
CA ALA A 39 3.11 -8.14 -1.46
C ALA A 39 4.53 -8.56 -1.00
N GLY A 40 5.34 -9.14 -1.89
CA GLY A 40 6.73 -9.50 -1.61
C GLY A 40 7.60 -8.26 -1.33
N HIS A 41 7.40 -7.21 -2.13
CA HIS A 41 8.07 -5.93 -1.96
C HIS A 41 7.72 -5.30 -0.60
N MET A 42 6.43 -5.19 -0.30
CA MET A 42 5.91 -4.63 0.96
C MET A 42 6.38 -5.43 2.18
N TYR A 43 6.46 -6.76 2.09
CA TYR A 43 7.01 -7.59 3.17
C TYR A 43 8.45 -7.21 3.50
N ARG A 44 9.30 -7.03 2.47
CA ARG A 44 10.69 -6.60 2.68
C ARG A 44 10.77 -5.19 3.25
N MET A 45 9.95 -4.25 2.76
CA MET A 45 9.87 -2.90 3.34
C MET A 45 9.49 -2.93 4.82
N GLY A 46 8.50 -3.75 5.18
CA GLY A 46 8.09 -3.92 6.57
C GLY A 46 9.21 -4.45 7.45
N LEU A 47 9.97 -5.45 6.97
CA LEU A 47 11.15 -5.92 7.68
C LEU A 47 12.25 -4.84 7.80
N MET A 48 12.43 -3.99 6.78
CA MET A 48 13.39 -2.89 6.84
C MET A 48 13.05 -1.89 7.95
N THR A 49 11.76 -1.71 8.31
CA THR A 49 11.40 -0.81 9.42
C THR A 49 11.95 -1.24 10.78
N PHE A 50 12.29 -2.52 10.97
CA PHE A 50 12.96 -2.98 12.20
C PHE A 50 14.40 -2.47 12.34
N LEU A 51 15.01 -2.05 11.22
CA LEU A 51 16.35 -1.47 11.22
C LEU A 51 16.35 -0.02 11.69
N LEU A 52 15.17 0.63 11.78
CA LEU A 52 15.03 2.00 12.26
C LEU A 52 15.07 2.02 13.79
N THR A 53 16.18 2.45 14.37
CA THR A 53 16.38 2.67 15.81
C THR A 53 16.35 4.16 16.12
N GLU A 54 16.25 4.53 17.40
CA GLU A 54 16.35 5.94 17.83
C GLU A 54 17.68 6.60 17.40
N GLU A 55 18.75 5.81 17.28
CA GLU A 55 20.09 6.29 16.93
C GLU A 55 20.25 6.54 15.42
N ASN A 56 19.57 5.76 14.57
CA ASN A 56 19.74 5.81 13.11
C ASN A 56 18.51 6.34 12.36
N ASN A 57 17.47 6.76 13.08
CA ASN A 57 16.26 7.39 12.53
C ASN A 57 16.14 8.86 12.97
N PRO A 58 17.11 9.75 12.66
CA PRO A 58 17.11 11.14 13.11
C PRO A 58 15.93 11.95 12.54
N THR A 59 15.38 11.52 11.41
CA THR A 59 14.21 12.09 10.75
C THR A 59 12.89 11.62 11.36
N LYS A 60 12.91 10.69 12.31
CA LYS A 60 11.73 10.11 12.97
C LYS A 60 10.72 9.55 11.97
N LEU A 61 11.20 8.79 10.99
CA LEU A 61 10.34 8.09 10.04
C LEU A 61 9.30 7.26 10.78
N ASP A 62 8.03 7.49 10.43
CA ASP A 62 6.93 6.70 10.94
C ASP A 62 6.91 5.34 10.24
N ARG A 63 7.17 4.29 11.01
CA ARG A 63 7.19 2.91 10.51
C ARG A 63 5.85 2.49 9.90
N PHE A 64 4.73 3.00 10.42
CA PHE A 64 3.41 2.72 9.85
C PHE A 64 3.18 3.45 8.52
N ARG A 65 3.74 4.66 8.34
CA ARG A 65 3.77 5.31 7.03
C ARG A 65 4.69 4.57 6.05
N CYS A 66 5.81 4.02 6.51
CA CYS A 66 6.68 3.18 5.66
C CYS A 66 6.00 1.88 5.22
N LEU A 67 5.03 1.39 5.99
CA LEU A 67 4.23 0.20 5.67
C LEU A 67 3.01 0.50 4.79
N GLN A 68 2.89 1.73 4.28
CA GLN A 68 1.75 2.10 3.44
C GLN A 68 1.57 1.13 2.29
N ILE A 69 0.30 0.78 2.08
CA ILE A 69 -0.10 -0.18 1.08
C ILE A 69 0.08 0.48 -0.28
N GLU A 70 1.09 0.03 -1.04
CA GLU A 70 1.38 0.56 -2.38
C GLU A 70 0.25 0.31 -3.39
N CYS A 71 -0.82 -0.43 -3.06
CA CYS A 71 -1.73 -0.87 -4.10
C CYS A 71 -3.15 -1.19 -3.64
N ILE A 72 -4.08 -0.32 -4.04
CA ILE A 72 -5.35 -0.72 -4.68
C ILE A 72 -5.51 -0.08 -6.07
N VAL A 73 -4.80 1.03 -6.36
CA VAL A 73 -4.83 1.73 -7.66
C VAL A 73 -4.08 0.99 -8.78
N GLY A 74 -3.13 0.13 -8.42
CA GLY A 74 -2.18 -0.51 -9.33
C GLY A 74 -0.74 -0.03 -9.07
N ASP A 75 0.25 -0.86 -9.43
CA ASP A 75 1.66 -0.49 -9.38
C ASP A 75 2.01 0.42 -10.57
N LEU A 76 1.79 1.72 -10.40
CA LEU A 76 2.07 2.74 -11.40
C LEU A 76 3.54 3.16 -11.35
N THR A 77 4.19 3.17 -12.51
CA THR A 77 5.57 3.66 -12.67
C THR A 77 5.57 5.02 -13.38
N PRO A 78 6.69 5.78 -13.35
CA PRO A 78 6.84 7.01 -14.13
C PRO A 78 6.62 6.82 -15.64
N HIS A 79 6.74 5.59 -16.15
CA HIS A 79 6.56 5.26 -17.57
C HIS A 79 5.10 4.98 -17.95
N CYS A 80 4.18 4.90 -16.98
CA CYS A 80 2.76 4.66 -17.25
C CYS A 80 2.02 5.89 -17.80
N GLY A 81 2.66 7.06 -17.90
CA GLY A 81 2.05 8.27 -18.47
C GLY A 81 0.92 8.87 -17.63
N VAL A 82 0.81 8.49 -16.35
CA VAL A 82 -0.19 9.03 -15.42
C VAL A 82 0.40 10.28 -14.73
N PRO A 83 -0.23 11.46 -14.86
CA PRO A 83 0.21 12.66 -14.18
C PRO A 83 0.22 12.48 -12.65
N PRO A 84 1.13 13.14 -11.90
CA PRO A 84 1.22 13.01 -10.44
C PRO A 84 -0.11 13.27 -9.72
N ASP A 85 -0.87 14.27 -10.18
CA ASP A 85 -2.13 14.70 -9.57
C ASP A 85 -3.22 13.62 -9.75
N GLU A 86 -3.27 13.00 -10.93
CA GLU A 86 -4.19 11.91 -11.23
C GLU A 86 -3.80 10.62 -10.50
N LYS A 87 -2.50 10.33 -10.38
CA LYS A 87 -1.99 9.24 -9.55
C LYS A 87 -2.45 9.45 -8.10
N HIS A 88 -2.22 10.63 -7.54
CA HIS A 88 -2.61 10.95 -6.17
C HIS A 88 -4.13 10.88 -5.97
N ARG A 89 -4.92 11.37 -6.92
CA ARG A 89 -6.39 11.28 -6.87
C ARG A 89 -6.87 9.84 -6.82
N ARG A 90 -6.30 8.96 -7.65
CA ARG A 90 -6.64 7.53 -7.63
C ARG A 90 -6.24 6.88 -6.32
N GLU A 91 -5.06 7.22 -5.80
CA GLU A 91 -4.54 6.69 -4.53
C GLU A 91 -5.42 7.10 -3.35
N ALA A 92 -5.84 8.36 -3.31
CA ALA A 92 -6.77 8.86 -2.30
C ALA A 92 -8.13 8.15 -2.36
N GLU A 93 -8.68 7.94 -3.56
CA GLU A 93 -9.95 7.22 -3.74
C GLU A 93 -9.85 5.75 -3.29
N ALA A 94 -8.76 5.07 -3.65
CA ALA A 94 -8.46 3.73 -3.17
C ALA A 94 -8.37 3.66 -1.64
N MET A 95 -7.65 4.60 -1.01
CA MET A 95 -7.53 4.64 0.45
C MET A 95 -8.87 4.91 1.13
N LYS A 96 -9.75 5.71 0.52
CA LYS A 96 -11.11 5.93 1.01
C LYS A 96 -11.95 4.66 0.95
N GLN A 97 -11.87 3.89 -0.13
CA GLN A 97 -12.55 2.59 -0.24
C GLN A 97 -12.06 1.60 0.83
N ILE A 98 -10.75 1.55 1.09
CA ILE A 98 -10.19 0.75 2.20
C ILE A 98 -10.78 1.21 3.54
N ALA A 99 -10.88 2.53 3.73
CA ALA A 99 -11.43 3.09 4.96
C ALA A 99 -12.87 2.63 5.20
N GLU A 100 -13.71 2.67 4.17
CA GLU A 100 -15.10 2.22 4.20
C GLU A 100 -15.26 0.71 4.50
N LEU A 101 -14.28 -0.10 4.09
CA LEU A 101 -14.25 -1.54 4.32
C LEU A 101 -13.73 -1.96 5.69
N THR A 102 -12.96 -1.09 6.35
CA THR A 102 -12.24 -1.44 7.60
C THR A 102 -12.59 -0.53 8.79
N GLY A 103 -13.45 0.47 8.58
CA GLY A 103 -13.97 1.36 9.61
C GLY A 103 -12.85 2.12 10.31
N ILE A 104 -12.84 2.11 11.65
CA ILE A 104 -11.86 2.87 12.46
C ILE A 104 -10.40 2.51 12.12
N ALA A 105 -10.12 1.24 11.80
CA ALA A 105 -8.78 0.84 11.37
C ALA A 105 -8.42 1.49 10.02
N GLY A 106 -9.41 1.62 9.16
CA GLY A 106 -9.36 2.27 7.87
C GLY A 106 -9.18 3.77 7.92
N ASP A 107 -9.92 4.45 8.80
CA ASP A 107 -9.76 5.89 9.06
C ASP A 107 -8.32 6.20 9.43
N ARG A 108 -7.71 5.40 10.32
CA ARG A 108 -6.30 5.53 10.67
C ARG A 108 -5.36 5.33 9.48
N MET A 109 -5.64 4.36 8.61
CA MET A 109 -4.82 4.14 7.40
C MET A 109 -4.92 5.32 6.44
N TYR A 110 -6.11 5.91 6.30
CA TYR A 110 -6.34 7.10 5.49
C TYR A 110 -5.62 8.33 6.05
N ASP A 111 -5.69 8.56 7.37
CA ASP A 111 -5.00 9.68 8.04
C ASP A 111 -3.46 9.57 7.93
N LEU A 112 -2.92 8.36 7.89
CA LEU A 112 -1.49 8.15 7.66
C LEU A 112 -1.09 8.49 6.22
N TYR A 113 -1.99 8.28 5.25
CA TYR A 113 -1.76 8.55 3.83
C TYR A 113 -1.78 10.05 3.50
N MET A 114 -2.68 10.81 4.13
CA MET A 114 -2.77 12.27 3.99
C MET A 114 -1.59 13.01 4.66
#